data_AF-A0A4S4NHR6-F1
#
_entry.id   AF-A0A4S4NHR6-F1
#
_cell.length_a   1.000
_cell.length_b   1.000
_cell.length_c   1.000
_cell.angle_alpha   90.00
_cell.angle_beta   90.00
_cell.angle_gamma   90.00
#
_symmetry.space_group_name_H-M   'P 1'
#
loop_
_entity.id
_entity.type
_entity.pdbx_description
1 polymer ?
#
loop_
_entity_poly.entity_id
_entity_poly.type
_entity_poly.pdbx_seq_one_letter_code
_entity_poly.pdbx_strand_id
1 'polypeptide(L)'
;MIPSFLVLLHQIMRASLPVMEAAVRRCEAIGDADPVCAPLAAYLAHHIDEERDHDVWALEDLEAAGFDPKIAIRQVPPPSVARLAGAQRYWVEHHHPVMLLGCIMVLESFPPSEEIIDQMRDRSGLPEESFRTFRLHGALDPQHSADLFDCIDRLPLTPYDVDMIATSMIASMESLTECIGALRPIDWQTRRAA
;
A
#
# COMPACT_ATOMS: atom_id res chain seq x y z
N MET A 1 -9.16 -9.28 -15.01
CA MET A 1 -8.66 -9.24 -13.62
C MET A 1 -7.78 -8.03 -13.39
N ILE A 2 -6.82 -7.72 -14.27
CA ILE A 2 -5.93 -6.55 -14.13
C ILE A 2 -6.68 -5.23 -13.85
N PRO A 3 -7.76 -4.84 -14.57
CA PRO A 3 -8.47 -3.59 -14.24
C PRO A 3 -9.06 -3.57 -12.83
N SER A 4 -9.62 -4.71 -12.38
CA SER A 4 -10.12 -4.87 -11.02
C SER A 4 -9.02 -4.75 -9.97
N PHE A 5 -7.84 -5.28 -10.29
CA PHE A 5 -6.67 -5.14 -9.44
C PHE A 5 -6.17 -3.69 -9.38
N LEU A 6 -6.13 -2.97 -10.49
CA LEU A 6 -5.77 -1.54 -10.53
C LEU A 6 -6.72 -0.68 -9.68
N VAL A 7 -8.03 -0.98 -9.71
CA VAL A 7 -9.00 -0.35 -8.79
C VAL A 7 -8.67 -0.63 -7.33
N LEU A 8 -8.38 -1.90 -6.99
CA LEU A 8 -7.98 -2.27 -5.63
C LEU A 8 -6.69 -1.57 -5.21
N LEU A 9 -5.69 -1.55 -6.10
CA LEU A 9 -4.38 -0.93 -5.84
C LEU A 9 -4.54 0.57 -5.57
N HIS A 10 -5.28 1.29 -6.42
CA HIS A 10 -5.62 2.70 -6.16
C HIS A 10 -6.32 2.88 -4.81
N GLN A 11 -7.28 2.02 -4.44
CA GLN A 11 -7.98 2.11 -3.17
C GLN A 11 -7.09 1.87 -1.94
N ILE A 12 -6.05 1.04 -2.06
CA ILE A 12 -5.05 0.83 -1.02
C ILE A 12 -4.07 2.01 -0.97
N MET A 13 -3.48 2.40 -2.10
CA MET A 13 -2.49 3.47 -2.20
C MET A 13 -3.05 4.83 -1.75
N ARG A 14 -4.27 5.18 -2.14
CA ARG A 14 -4.90 6.44 -1.69
C ARG A 14 -5.07 6.55 -0.18
N ALA A 15 -5.01 5.42 0.55
CA ALA A 15 -5.15 5.36 1.99
C ALA A 15 -3.79 5.34 2.71
N SER A 16 -2.69 5.01 2.03
CA SER A 16 -1.37 4.87 2.66
C SER A 16 -0.87 6.21 3.22
N LEU A 17 -0.85 7.27 2.42
CA LEU A 17 -0.41 8.61 2.83
C LEU A 17 -1.16 9.12 4.07
N PRO A 18 -2.51 9.18 4.11
CA PRO A 18 -3.23 9.65 5.29
C PRO A 18 -2.98 8.83 6.57
N VAL A 19 -2.66 7.53 6.44
CA VAL A 19 -2.30 6.66 7.56
C VAL A 19 -0.88 6.98 8.04
N MET A 20 0.09 7.11 7.14
CA MET A 20 1.46 7.47 7.47
C MET A 20 1.55 8.86 8.11
N GLU A 21 0.85 9.86 7.56
CA GLU A 21 0.76 11.18 8.15
C GLU A 21 0.16 11.15 9.57
N ALA A 22 -0.75 10.23 9.84
CA ALA A 22 -1.29 10.01 11.18
C ALA A 22 -0.22 9.50 12.14
N ALA A 23 0.58 8.54 11.67
CA ALA A 23 1.65 7.95 12.45
C ALA A 23 2.74 8.99 12.74
N VAL A 24 3.12 9.82 11.76
CA VAL A 24 4.02 10.96 11.97
C VAL A 24 3.47 11.89 13.05
N ARG A 25 2.23 12.37 12.92
CA ARG A 25 1.59 13.24 13.93
C ARG A 25 1.53 12.58 15.30
N ARG A 26 1.29 11.27 15.37
CA ARG A 26 1.26 10.53 16.64
C ARG A 26 2.64 10.45 17.27
N CYS A 27 3.67 10.12 16.49
CA CYS A 27 5.05 10.12 16.94
C CYS A 27 5.46 11.49 17.50
N GLU A 28 5.14 12.57 16.78
CA GLU A 28 5.41 13.95 17.23
C GLU A 28 4.69 14.28 18.55
N ALA A 29 3.45 13.81 18.71
CA ALA A 29 2.67 14.02 19.94
C ALA A 29 3.20 13.21 21.14
N ILE A 30 3.81 12.03 20.91
CA ILE A 30 4.50 11.27 21.96
C ILE A 30 5.84 11.94 22.31
N GLY A 31 6.57 12.41 21.28
CA GLY A 31 7.84 13.11 21.43
C GLY A 31 8.89 12.26 22.13
N ASP A 32 9.71 12.90 22.96
CA ASP A 32 10.85 12.27 23.65
C ASP A 32 10.45 11.26 24.74
N ALA A 33 9.15 11.07 24.99
CA ALA A 33 8.68 10.05 25.93
C ALA A 33 8.93 8.62 25.42
N ASP A 34 9.08 8.44 24.10
CA ASP A 34 9.40 7.17 23.47
C ASP A 34 10.52 7.36 22.42
N PRO A 35 11.69 6.72 22.60
CA PRO A 35 12.82 6.91 21.68
C PRO A 35 12.58 6.30 20.28
N VAL A 36 11.55 5.48 20.07
CA VAL A 36 11.14 4.98 18.75
C VAL A 36 10.51 6.08 17.89
N CYS A 37 9.84 7.05 18.51
CA CYS A 37 8.96 7.98 17.79
C CYS A 37 9.69 8.91 16.82
N ALA A 38 10.78 9.55 17.25
CA ALA A 38 11.53 10.49 16.41
C ALA A 38 12.13 9.84 15.14
N PRO A 39 12.90 8.73 15.22
CA PRO A 39 13.41 8.07 14.01
C PRO A 39 12.30 7.45 13.15
N LEU A 40 11.22 6.92 13.75
CA LEU A 40 10.08 6.40 13.00
C LEU A 40 9.38 7.51 12.21
N ALA A 41 9.15 8.68 12.83
CA ALA A 41 8.55 9.83 12.14
C ALA A 41 9.40 10.30 10.96
N ALA A 42 10.73 10.32 11.11
CA ALA A 42 11.65 10.71 10.05
C ALA A 42 11.60 9.73 8.86
N TYR A 43 11.60 8.42 9.13
CA TYR A 43 11.42 7.39 8.10
C TYR A 43 10.08 7.56 7.37
N LEU A 44 8.97 7.66 8.10
CA LEU A 44 7.64 7.80 7.51
C LEU A 44 7.49 9.11 6.72
N ALA A 45 8.09 10.21 7.17
CA ALA A 45 8.07 11.48 6.43
C ALA A 45 8.80 11.36 5.09
N HIS A 46 9.95 10.69 5.06
CA HIS A 46 10.66 10.40 3.82
C HIS A 46 9.82 9.52 2.89
N HIS A 47 9.25 8.43 3.44
CA HIS A 47 8.42 7.48 2.70
C HIS A 47 7.15 8.12 2.12
N ILE A 48 6.53 9.06 2.84
CA ILE A 48 5.38 9.84 2.35
C ILE A 48 5.74 10.64 1.09
N ASP A 49 6.95 11.20 1.02
CA ASP A 49 7.38 11.98 -0.13
C ASP A 49 7.66 11.09 -1.35
N GLU A 50 8.14 9.86 -1.13
CA GLU A 50 8.34 8.86 -2.18
C GLU A 50 7.01 8.31 -2.71
N GLU A 51 6.08 7.96 -1.81
CA GLU A 51 4.77 7.38 -2.15
C GLU A 51 3.77 8.39 -2.75
N ARG A 52 4.18 9.66 -2.89
CA ARG A 52 3.31 10.72 -3.40
C ARG A 52 2.90 10.43 -4.85
N ASP A 53 1.61 10.58 -5.11
CA ASP A 53 0.98 10.39 -6.42
C ASP A 53 1.04 8.93 -6.97
N HIS A 54 1.49 7.95 -6.17
CA HIS A 54 1.45 6.53 -6.57
C HIS A 54 0.02 6.07 -6.90
N ASP A 55 -0.99 6.56 -6.16
CA ASP A 55 -2.40 6.28 -6.43
C ASP A 55 -2.85 6.77 -7.81
N VAL A 56 -2.30 7.89 -8.29
CA VAL A 56 -2.55 8.44 -9.63
C VAL A 56 -2.02 7.51 -10.71
N TRP A 57 -0.87 6.86 -10.51
CA TRP A 57 -0.32 5.92 -11.50
C TRP A 57 -1.28 4.77 -11.79
N ALA A 58 -1.95 4.23 -10.77
CA ALA A 58 -2.96 3.17 -10.99
C ALA A 58 -4.19 3.67 -11.75
N LEU A 59 -4.53 4.97 -11.65
CA LEU A 59 -5.60 5.58 -12.44
C LEU A 59 -5.20 5.72 -13.91
N GLU A 60 -3.95 6.09 -14.18
CA GLU A 60 -3.38 6.17 -15.53
C GLU A 60 -3.32 4.79 -16.19
N ASP A 61 -2.87 3.76 -15.47
CA ASP A 61 -2.86 2.38 -15.94
C ASP A 61 -4.28 1.88 -16.25
N LEU A 62 -5.26 2.27 -15.43
CA LEU A 62 -6.66 1.91 -15.64
C LEU A 62 -7.22 2.59 -16.90
N GLU A 63 -6.81 3.84 -17.17
CA GLU A 63 -7.12 4.54 -18.42
C GLU A 63 -6.50 3.84 -19.63
N ALA A 64 -5.21 3.48 -19.54
CA ALA A 64 -4.51 2.74 -20.58
C ALA A 64 -5.14 1.37 -20.87
N ALA A 65 -5.72 0.73 -19.85
CA ALA A 65 -6.49 -0.51 -19.99
C ALA A 65 -7.87 -0.30 -20.66
N GLY A 66 -8.26 0.95 -20.96
CA GLY A 66 -9.50 1.32 -21.66
C GLY A 66 -10.71 1.58 -20.76
N PHE A 67 -10.50 1.78 -19.46
CA PHE A 67 -11.58 2.03 -18.48
C PHE A 67 -11.63 3.51 -18.07
N ASP A 68 -12.78 3.98 -17.58
CA ASP A 68 -12.87 5.32 -16.96
C ASP A 68 -12.20 5.29 -15.57
N PRO A 69 -11.12 6.07 -15.33
CA PRO A 69 -10.44 6.08 -14.03
C PRO A 69 -11.36 6.44 -12.86
N LYS A 70 -12.45 7.18 -13.13
CA LYS A 70 -13.45 7.54 -12.11
C LYS A 70 -14.14 6.33 -11.50
N ILE A 71 -14.08 5.15 -12.12
CA ILE A 71 -14.60 3.90 -11.52
C ILE A 71 -13.89 3.64 -10.19
N ALA A 72 -12.56 3.76 -10.14
CA ALA A 72 -11.79 3.50 -8.92
C ALA A 72 -12.14 4.48 -7.79
N ILE A 73 -12.53 5.70 -8.14
CA ILE A 73 -12.92 6.77 -7.20
C ILE A 73 -14.38 6.59 -6.72
N ARG A 74 -15.30 6.23 -7.63
CA ARG A 74 -16.74 6.12 -7.35
C ARG A 74 -17.13 4.80 -6.69
N GLN A 75 -16.38 3.73 -6.96
CA GLN A 75 -16.66 2.42 -6.40
C GLN A 75 -16.38 2.43 -4.90
N VAL A 76 -17.38 2.00 -4.12
CA VAL A 76 -17.22 1.79 -2.68
C VAL A 76 -16.17 0.68 -2.48
N PRO A 77 -15.08 0.93 -1.72
CA PRO A 77 -14.10 -0.11 -1.42
C PRO A 77 -14.75 -1.28 -0.69
N PRO A 78 -14.32 -2.53 -0.94
CA PRO A 78 -14.81 -3.66 -0.18
C PRO A 78 -14.42 -3.51 1.31
N PRO A 79 -15.19 -4.11 2.25
CA PRO A 79 -14.90 -4.02 3.68
C PRO A 79 -13.47 -4.44 4.05
N SER A 80 -12.86 -5.34 3.28
CA SER A 80 -11.48 -5.78 3.46
C SER A 80 -10.45 -4.65 3.27
N VAL A 81 -10.66 -3.74 2.32
CA VAL A 81 -9.79 -2.55 2.13
C VAL A 81 -9.94 -1.61 3.31
N ALA A 82 -11.17 -1.36 3.74
CA ALA A 82 -11.44 -0.54 4.93
C ALA A 82 -10.84 -1.17 6.19
N ARG A 83 -10.84 -2.51 6.31
CA ARG A 83 -10.19 -3.22 7.41
C ARG A 83 -8.66 -3.07 7.37
N LEU A 84 -8.06 -3.24 6.19
CA LEU A 84 -6.61 -3.11 6.00
C LEU A 84 -6.14 -1.72 6.46
N ALA A 85 -6.68 -0.64 5.90
CA ALA A 85 -6.26 0.72 6.25
C ALA A 85 -6.79 1.18 7.62
N GLY A 86 -8.02 0.79 7.98
CA GLY A 86 -8.68 1.21 9.22
C GLY A 86 -8.04 0.61 10.47
N ALA A 87 -7.56 -0.64 10.40
CA ALA A 87 -6.83 -1.25 11.51
C ALA A 87 -5.54 -0.47 11.83
N GLN A 88 -4.79 -0.07 10.79
CA GLN A 88 -3.58 0.73 10.98
C GLN A 88 -3.90 2.07 11.63
N ARG A 89 -4.95 2.75 11.16
CA ARG A 89 -5.38 4.01 11.75
C ARG A 89 -5.77 3.84 13.22
N TYR A 90 -6.51 2.78 13.55
CA TYR A 90 -6.89 2.47 14.93
C TYR A 90 -5.66 2.27 15.83
N TRP A 91 -4.69 1.47 15.39
CA TRP A 91 -3.49 1.21 16.18
C TRP A 91 -2.59 2.43 16.33
N VAL A 92 -2.42 3.21 15.28
CA VAL A 92 -1.69 4.48 15.33
C VAL A 92 -2.33 5.42 16.36
N GLU A 93 -3.65 5.58 16.35
CA GLU A 93 -4.33 6.53 17.24
C GLU A 93 -4.46 6.03 18.68
N HIS A 94 -4.72 4.74 18.86
CA HIS A 94 -5.11 4.17 20.15
C HIS A 94 -4.04 3.29 20.81
N HIS A 95 -2.95 2.98 20.12
CA HIS A 95 -1.88 2.15 20.65
C HIS A 95 -0.49 2.75 20.39
N HIS A 96 0.20 2.32 19.33
CA HIS A 96 1.54 2.79 19.02
C HIS A 96 1.76 2.87 17.49
N PRO A 97 2.37 3.95 16.97
CA PRO A 97 2.60 4.13 15.53
C PRO A 97 3.54 3.08 14.92
N VAL A 98 4.40 2.42 15.72
CA VAL A 98 5.32 1.37 15.22
C VAL A 98 4.59 0.19 14.57
N MET A 99 3.33 -0.06 14.96
CA MET A 99 2.50 -1.10 14.36
C MET A 99 2.35 -0.91 12.84
N LEU A 100 2.42 0.32 12.33
CA LEU A 100 2.30 0.60 10.90
C LEU A 100 3.39 -0.12 10.08
N LEU A 101 4.59 -0.32 10.63
CA LEU A 101 5.69 -1.01 9.93
C LEU A 101 5.29 -2.42 9.49
N GLY A 102 4.47 -3.13 10.28
CA GLY A 102 3.99 -4.47 9.91
C GLY A 102 3.13 -4.46 8.63
N CYS A 103 2.34 -3.42 8.41
CA CYS A 103 1.56 -3.25 7.19
C CYS A 103 2.44 -2.88 5.99
N ILE A 104 3.40 -1.97 6.18
CA ILE A 104 4.37 -1.56 5.16
C ILE A 104 5.17 -2.79 4.67
N MET A 105 5.66 -3.64 5.58
CA MET A 105 6.35 -4.90 5.24
C MET A 105 5.52 -5.80 4.31
N VAL A 106 4.20 -5.92 4.56
CA VAL A 106 3.33 -6.76 3.72
C VAL A 106 3.14 -6.18 2.33
N LEU A 107 3.09 -4.86 2.21
CA LEU A 107 2.81 -4.19 0.95
C LEU A 107 4.04 -4.01 0.06
N GLU A 108 5.23 -3.87 0.63
CA GLU A 108 6.41 -3.40 -0.11
C GLU A 108 7.57 -4.41 -0.15
N SER A 109 7.59 -5.44 0.71
CA SER A 109 8.74 -6.36 0.75
C SER A 109 8.73 -7.44 -0.33
N PHE A 110 7.67 -7.55 -1.15
CA PHE A 110 7.51 -8.61 -2.14
C PHE A 110 6.95 -8.12 -3.49
N PRO A 111 7.67 -7.22 -4.19
CA PRO A 111 7.27 -6.76 -5.52
C PRO A 111 7.19 -7.90 -6.54
N PRO A 112 6.32 -7.81 -7.57
CA PRO A 112 6.34 -8.73 -8.69
C PRO A 112 7.63 -8.57 -9.50
N SER A 113 8.23 -9.67 -9.92
CA SER A 113 9.37 -9.64 -10.85
C SER A 113 8.95 -9.16 -12.24
N GLU A 114 9.90 -8.61 -13.02
CA GLU A 114 9.65 -8.23 -14.42
C GLU A 114 9.03 -9.37 -15.24
N GLU A 115 9.52 -10.59 -15.04
CA GLU A 115 9.00 -11.79 -15.71
C GLU A 115 7.52 -12.03 -15.39
N ILE A 116 7.11 -11.86 -14.13
CA ILE A 116 5.71 -12.00 -13.71
C ILE A 116 4.85 -10.92 -14.37
N ILE A 117 5.34 -9.67 -14.45
CA ILE A 117 4.64 -8.56 -15.09
C ILE A 117 4.46 -8.83 -16.59
N ASP A 118 5.52 -9.28 -17.28
CA ASP A 118 5.45 -9.67 -18.69
C ASP A 118 4.42 -10.78 -18.93
N GLN A 119 4.40 -11.81 -18.07
CA GLN A 119 3.39 -12.87 -18.14
C GLN A 119 1.97 -12.35 -17.93
N MET A 120 1.77 -11.39 -17.01
CA MET A 120 0.46 -10.76 -16.79
C MET A 120 0.00 -9.97 -18.01
N ARG A 121 0.89 -9.18 -18.62
CA ARG A 121 0.62 -8.44 -19.86
C ARG A 121 0.21 -9.38 -20.97
N ASP A 122 1.07 -10.35 -21.30
CA ASP A 122 0.88 -11.25 -22.44
C ASP A 122 -0.41 -12.06 -22.32
N ARG A 123 -0.75 -12.52 -21.11
CA ARG A 123 -1.99 -13.26 -20.86
C ARG A 123 -3.24 -12.38 -20.89
N SER A 124 -3.12 -11.10 -20.52
CA SER A 124 -4.25 -10.18 -20.46
C SER A 124 -4.59 -9.58 -21.83
N GLY A 125 -3.60 -9.44 -22.71
CA GLY A 125 -3.73 -8.71 -23.98
C GLY A 125 -3.92 -7.20 -23.82
N LEU A 126 -3.65 -6.64 -22.63
CA LEU A 126 -3.68 -5.19 -22.39
C LEU A 126 -2.38 -4.53 -22.88
N PRO A 127 -2.42 -3.22 -23.23
CA PRO A 127 -1.23 -2.45 -23.60
C PRO A 127 -0.17 -2.43 -22.48
N GLU A 128 1.11 -2.26 -22.83
CA GLU A 128 2.22 -2.14 -21.85
C GLU A 128 1.96 -1.00 -20.85
N GLU A 129 1.34 0.07 -21.32
CA GLU A 129 1.00 1.25 -20.53
C GLU A 129 0.01 0.94 -19.39
N SER A 130 -0.68 -0.22 -19.42
CA SER A 130 -1.55 -0.67 -18.32
C SER A 130 -0.77 -1.29 -17.15
N PHE A 131 0.56 -1.40 -17.26
CA PHE A 131 1.42 -2.07 -16.30
C PHE A 131 2.50 -1.15 -15.70
N ARG A 132 2.44 0.17 -15.96
CA ARG A 132 3.47 1.10 -15.50
C ARG A 132 3.58 1.10 -13.98
N THR A 133 2.47 1.06 -13.23
CA THR A 133 2.49 1.00 -11.75
C THR A 133 3.18 -0.26 -11.26
N PHE A 134 2.87 -1.43 -11.85
CA PHE A 134 3.53 -2.68 -11.49
C PHE A 134 5.03 -2.64 -11.76
N ARG A 135 5.46 -2.04 -12.87
CA ARG A 135 6.88 -1.90 -13.22
C ARG A 135 7.60 -0.95 -12.27
N LEU A 136 6.98 0.18 -11.93
CA LEU A 136 7.56 1.18 -11.03
C LEU A 136 7.72 0.59 -9.62
N HIS A 137 6.68 -0.01 -9.05
CA HIS A 137 6.80 -0.72 -7.78
C HIS A 137 7.79 -1.89 -7.87
N GLY A 138 7.78 -2.65 -8.98
CA GLY A 138 8.78 -3.70 -9.23
C GLY A 138 10.23 -3.23 -9.14
N ALA A 139 10.51 -1.98 -9.53
CA ALA A 139 11.83 -1.38 -9.50
C ALA A 139 12.14 -0.61 -8.20
N LEU A 140 11.14 0.01 -7.56
CA LEU A 140 11.28 0.83 -6.36
C LEU A 140 11.24 0.02 -5.07
N ASP A 141 10.35 -0.97 -4.98
CA ASP A 141 10.12 -1.76 -3.77
C ASP A 141 11.37 -2.50 -3.25
N PRO A 142 12.35 -2.95 -4.07
CA PRO A 142 13.61 -3.47 -3.52
C PRO A 142 14.36 -2.46 -2.65
N GLN A 143 14.29 -1.17 -3.00
CA GLN A 143 14.86 -0.09 -2.21
C GLN A 143 13.97 0.21 -0.98
N HIS A 144 12.65 0.32 -1.14
CA HIS A 144 11.73 0.50 0.00
C HIS A 144 11.88 -0.60 1.06
N SER A 145 11.99 -1.85 0.62
CA SER A 145 12.24 -3.01 1.48
C SER A 145 13.57 -2.87 2.23
N ALA A 146 14.65 -2.46 1.55
CA ALA A 146 15.94 -2.21 2.19
C ALA A 146 15.86 -1.08 3.22
N ASP A 147 15.22 0.04 2.88
CA ASP A 147 15.08 1.20 3.78
C ASP A 147 14.20 0.87 5.00
N LEU A 148 13.17 0.06 4.82
CA LEU A 148 12.32 -0.46 5.90
C LEU A 148 13.11 -1.34 6.87
N PHE A 149 13.90 -2.29 6.37
CA PHE A 149 14.72 -3.15 7.23
C PHE A 149 15.82 -2.35 7.93
N ASP A 150 16.47 -1.42 7.23
CA ASP A 150 17.43 -0.48 7.82
C ASP A 150 16.80 0.39 8.91
N CYS A 151 15.54 0.83 8.73
CA CYS A 151 14.77 1.52 9.75
C CYS A 151 14.58 0.63 10.98
N ILE A 152 14.04 -0.58 10.80
CA ILE A 152 13.78 -1.54 11.88
C ILE A 152 15.06 -1.84 12.67
N ASP A 153 16.18 -2.08 12.01
CA ASP A 153 17.47 -2.40 12.63
C ASP A 153 18.04 -1.22 13.45
N ARG A 154 17.66 0.02 13.13
CA ARG A 154 18.11 1.23 13.82
C ARG A 154 17.17 1.66 14.96
N LEU A 155 15.90 1.27 14.92
CA LEU A 155 14.94 1.62 15.96
C LEU A 155 15.31 0.93 17.28
N PRO A 156 15.18 1.61 18.43
CA PRO A 156 15.45 1.03 19.74
C PRO A 156 14.29 0.13 20.20
N LEU A 157 13.95 -0.87 19.40
CA LEU A 157 12.80 -1.74 19.61
C LEU A 157 13.00 -2.66 20.81
N THR A 158 11.95 -2.78 21.61
CA THR A 158 11.80 -3.81 22.64
C THR A 158 11.11 -5.05 22.05
N PRO A 159 11.14 -6.21 22.74
CA PRO A 159 10.34 -7.37 22.33
C PRO A 159 8.84 -7.05 22.17
N TYR A 160 8.31 -6.11 22.97
CA TYR A 160 6.92 -5.70 22.87
C TYR A 160 6.63 -4.93 21.58
N ASP A 161 7.57 -4.12 21.11
CA ASP A 161 7.43 -3.43 19.83
C ASP A 161 7.46 -4.41 18.65
N VAL A 162 8.28 -5.45 18.75
CA VAL A 162 8.31 -6.53 17.76
C VAL A 162 6.98 -7.29 17.72
N ASP A 163 6.39 -7.59 18.88
CA ASP A 163 5.06 -8.24 18.96
C ASP A 163 3.96 -7.37 18.33
N MET A 164 4.03 -6.04 18.54
CA MET A 164 3.14 -5.06 17.93
C MET A 164 3.26 -5.05 16.39
N ILE A 165 4.49 -5.01 15.86
CA ILE A 165 4.77 -5.08 14.42
C ILE A 165 4.24 -6.40 13.84
N ALA A 166 4.54 -7.53 14.48
CA ALA A 166 4.12 -8.85 14.03
C ALA A 166 2.59 -9.00 14.01
N THR A 167 1.90 -8.47 15.02
CA THR A 167 0.43 -8.47 15.09
C THR A 167 -0.15 -7.70 13.90
N SER A 168 0.40 -6.52 13.61
CA SER A 168 -0.04 -5.72 12.47
C SER A 168 0.21 -6.42 11.13
N MET A 169 1.39 -7.04 10.98
CA MET A 169 1.76 -7.80 9.79
C MET A 169 0.74 -8.92 9.52
N ILE A 170 0.44 -9.76 10.52
CA ILE A 170 -0.51 -10.88 10.36
C ILE A 170 -1.90 -10.38 9.94
N ALA A 171 -2.43 -9.37 10.62
CA ALA A 171 -3.74 -8.81 10.27
C ALA A 171 -3.78 -8.16 8.88
N SER A 172 -2.65 -7.57 8.46
CA SER A 172 -2.51 -6.99 7.13
C SER A 172 -2.48 -8.08 6.05
N MET A 173 -1.77 -9.19 6.28
CA MET A 173 -1.77 -10.36 5.38
C MET A 173 -3.17 -10.97 5.24
N GLU A 174 -3.92 -11.11 6.34
CA GLU A 174 -5.30 -11.61 6.31
C GLU A 174 -6.21 -10.69 5.48
N SER A 175 -6.14 -9.38 5.75
CA SER A 175 -6.97 -8.39 5.06
C SER A 175 -6.62 -8.29 3.58
N LEU A 176 -5.33 -8.32 3.22
CA LEU A 176 -4.87 -8.30 1.83
C LEU A 176 -5.29 -9.58 1.08
N THR A 177 -5.19 -10.74 1.73
CA THR A 177 -5.67 -12.01 1.18
C THR A 177 -7.17 -11.95 0.86
N GLU A 178 -7.98 -11.39 1.77
CA GLU A 178 -9.40 -11.19 1.53
C GLU A 178 -9.66 -10.20 0.38
N CYS A 179 -8.91 -9.09 0.30
CA CYS A 179 -9.01 -8.13 -0.80
C CYS A 179 -8.78 -8.79 -2.16
N ILE A 180 -7.70 -9.57 -2.29
CA ILE A 180 -7.32 -10.25 -3.53
C ILE A 180 -8.34 -11.35 -3.86
N GLY A 181 -8.77 -12.15 -2.87
CA GLY A 181 -9.76 -13.22 -3.04
C GLY A 181 -11.16 -12.70 -3.44
N ALA A 182 -11.49 -11.46 -3.07
CA ALA A 182 -12.74 -10.81 -3.42
C ALA A 182 -12.75 -10.20 -4.83
N LEU A 183 -11.60 -10.13 -5.53
CA LEU A 183 -11.54 -9.53 -6.86
C LEU A 183 -12.48 -10.23 -7.84
N ARG A 184 -13.27 -9.43 -8.56
CA ARG A 184 -14.14 -9.88 -9.66
C ARG A 184 -13.88 -9.02 -10.89
N PRO A 185 -14.01 -9.56 -12.11
CA PRO A 185 -13.90 -8.76 -13.33
C PRO A 185 -14.85 -7.56 -13.28
N ILE A 186 -14.35 -6.37 -13.62
CA ILE A 186 -15.19 -5.19 -13.83
C ILE A 186 -15.95 -5.38 -15.15
N ASP A 187 -17.21 -4.96 -15.19
CA ASP A 187 -18.06 -5.05 -16.38
C ASP A 187 -17.49 -4.22 -17.54
N TRP A 188 -17.37 -4.83 -18.72
CA TRP A 188 -16.91 -4.22 -19.96
C TRP A 188 -17.81 -3.11 -20.49
N GLN A 189 -19.07 -3.03 -20.05
CA GLN A 189 -19.98 -1.91 -20.37
C GLN A 189 -19.51 -0.57 -19.80
N THR A 190 -18.53 -0.59 -18.88
CA THR A 190 -17.92 0.62 -18.29
C THR A 190 -16.71 1.15 -19.07
N ARG A 191 -16.38 0.54 -20.23
CA ARG A 191 -15.43 1.13 -21.19
C ARG A 191 -15.93 2.50 -21.63
N ARG A 192 -15.00 3.45 -21.87
CA ARG A 192 -15.36 4.76 -22.45
C ARG A 192 -16.28 4.53 -23.65
N ALA A 193 -17.47 5.12 -23.64
CA ALA A 193 -18.21 5.31 -24.87
C ALA A 193 -17.28 6.09 -25.81
N ALA A 194 -16.97 5.49 -26.96
CA ALA A 194 -16.06 6.06 -27.96
C ALA A 194 -16.49 7.47 -28.40
#